data_AF-A0A956BRS5-F1
#
_entry.id   AF-A0A956BRS5-F1
#
_cell.length_a   1.000
_cell.length_b   1.000
_cell.length_c   1.000
_cell.angle_alpha   90.00
_cell.angle_beta   90.00
_cell.angle_gamma   90.00
#
_symmetry.space_group_name_H-M   'P 1'
#
loop_
_entity.id
_entity.type
_entity.pdbx_description
1 polymer ?
#
loop_
_entity_poly.entity_id
_entity_poly.type
_entity_poly.pdbx_seq_one_letter_code
_entity_poly.pdbx_strand_id
1 'polypeptide(L)'
;GDGAIGGDGGAIVAPSGCSPSLVTTGIRVDGAIDIDGGDGTTGHGGDAGEFNLATLRGAASLAGSVTANGGASTSGTGGGFYGSVLMGTPATLSASVTASGGSSGADGGSADDVVVTSFGGSSTVTGTVTVTGGAGGTTPQNGSAGALRVDFGSTCIGSDR
;
A
#
# COMPACT_ATOMS: atom_id res chain seq x y z
N GLY A 1 -0.66 -3.88 -15.48
CA GLY A 1 -0.55 -4.48 -16.82
C GLY A 1 -0.90 -3.45 -17.88
N ASP A 2 -0.08 -3.30 -18.91
CA ASP A 2 -0.14 -2.10 -19.78
C ASP A 2 -1.20 -2.22 -20.90
N GLY A 3 -1.75 -1.08 -21.32
CA GLY A 3 -2.72 -1.06 -22.41
C GLY A 3 -3.24 0.34 -22.78
N ALA A 4 -4.32 0.38 -23.57
CA ALA A 4 -5.03 1.63 -23.86
C ALA A 4 -5.61 2.26 -22.57
N ILE A 5 -5.98 1.40 -21.63
CA ILE A 5 -6.29 1.64 -20.22
C ILE A 5 -5.38 0.68 -19.45
N GLY A 6 -4.68 1.18 -18.42
CA GLY A 6 -3.87 0.35 -17.53
C GLY A 6 -4.75 -0.62 -16.74
N GLY A 7 -4.26 -1.83 -16.53
CA GLY A 7 -4.96 -2.87 -15.77
C GLY A 7 -4.83 -2.70 -14.26
N ASP A 8 -5.50 -3.53 -13.47
CA ASP A 8 -5.29 -3.51 -12.02
C ASP A 8 -4.07 -4.37 -11.66
N GLY A 9 -3.18 -3.80 -10.87
CA GLY A 9 -2.13 -4.49 -10.12
C GLY A 9 -2.74 -5.45 -9.10
N GLY A 10 -2.03 -6.53 -8.81
CA GLY A 10 -2.48 -7.53 -7.84
C GLY A 10 -2.43 -7.02 -6.40
N ALA A 11 -3.26 -7.55 -5.51
CA ALA A 11 -3.14 -7.31 -4.07
C ALA A 11 -2.42 -8.48 -3.39
N ILE A 12 -1.49 -8.18 -2.50
CA ILE A 12 -0.93 -9.18 -1.57
C ILE A 12 -1.63 -8.97 -0.24
N VAL A 13 -2.62 -9.83 0.01
CA VAL A 13 -3.40 -9.80 1.25
C VAL A 13 -3.09 -11.08 2.03
N ALA A 14 -2.51 -10.93 3.21
CA ALA A 14 -2.35 -12.00 4.20
C ALA A 14 -3.17 -11.64 5.47
N PRO A 15 -4.52 -11.70 5.42
CA PRO A 15 -5.35 -11.33 6.55
C PRO A 15 -5.61 -12.53 7.45
N SER A 16 -5.26 -12.46 8.73
CA SER A 16 -5.99 -13.22 9.75
C SER A 16 -7.15 -12.34 10.23
N GLY A 17 -8.32 -12.44 9.60
CA GLY A 17 -9.48 -11.64 10.00
C GLY A 17 -9.82 -11.76 11.49
N CYS A 18 -10.63 -10.84 12.01
CA CYS A 18 -11.15 -10.88 13.39
C CYS A 18 -12.16 -12.03 13.65
N SER A 19 -12.18 -13.06 12.79
CA SER A 19 -12.78 -14.37 13.01
C SER A 19 -11.69 -15.42 12.81
N PRO A 20 -11.02 -15.88 13.88
CA PRO A 20 -9.80 -16.65 13.74
C PRO A 20 -10.12 -18.09 13.39
N SER A 21 -9.75 -18.50 12.19
CA SER A 21 -9.13 -19.81 12.05
C SER A 21 -7.99 -19.70 11.05
N LEU A 22 -6.78 -19.53 11.58
CA LEU A 22 -5.54 -20.16 11.11
C LEU A 22 -4.38 -19.85 12.09
N VAL A 23 -3.43 -20.76 12.13
CA VAL A 23 -2.48 -21.06 13.22
C VAL A 23 -1.22 -20.18 13.15
N THR A 24 -1.31 -19.03 12.47
CA THR A 24 -0.13 -18.20 12.17
C THR A 24 0.24 -17.37 13.38
N THR A 25 1.34 -17.74 14.03
CA THR A 25 1.91 -17.07 15.21
C THR A 25 2.86 -15.92 14.85
N GLY A 26 2.99 -15.59 13.56
CA GLY A 26 3.80 -14.48 13.08
C GLY A 26 3.93 -14.46 11.56
N ILE A 27 4.14 -13.27 11.00
CA ILE A 27 4.39 -13.05 9.57
C ILE A 27 5.71 -12.31 9.45
N ARG A 28 6.59 -12.82 8.60
CA ARG A 28 7.85 -12.17 8.25
C ARG A 28 7.99 -12.10 6.74
N VAL A 29 8.17 -10.89 6.24
CA VAL A 29 8.51 -10.64 4.84
C VAL A 29 9.91 -10.04 4.79
N ASP A 30 10.81 -10.83 4.20
CA ASP A 30 12.17 -10.44 3.88
C ASP A 30 12.29 -10.42 2.35
N GLY A 31 12.84 -9.34 1.79
CA GLY A 31 13.04 -9.20 0.35
C GLY A 31 12.27 -8.04 -0.28
N ALA A 32 12.36 -7.94 -1.60
CA ALA A 32 11.70 -6.88 -2.37
C ALA A 32 10.35 -7.36 -2.90
N ILE A 33 9.32 -6.54 -2.68
CA ILE A 33 7.99 -6.68 -3.28
C ILE A 33 7.78 -5.47 -4.18
N ASP A 34 7.37 -5.73 -5.41
CA ASP A 34 7.02 -4.71 -6.39
C ASP A 34 5.61 -4.97 -6.89
N ILE A 35 4.75 -3.94 -6.83
CA ILE A 35 3.38 -3.99 -7.27
C ILE A 35 3.14 -2.83 -8.22
N ASP A 36 2.82 -3.17 -9.47
CA ASP A 36 2.67 -2.21 -10.55
C ASP A 36 1.26 -2.30 -11.14
N GLY A 37 0.55 -1.18 -11.13
CA GLY A 37 -0.73 -1.06 -11.82
C GLY A 37 -0.58 -1.12 -13.34
N GLY A 38 0.55 -0.71 -13.88
CA GLY A 38 0.85 -0.70 -15.31
C GLY A 38 0.15 0.40 -16.09
N ASP A 39 0.73 0.75 -17.22
CA ASP A 39 0.52 2.04 -17.85
C ASP A 39 -0.68 2.06 -18.84
N GLY A 40 -1.35 3.20 -18.91
CA GLY A 40 -2.40 3.51 -19.87
C GLY A 40 -1.95 4.51 -20.93
N THR A 41 -2.24 4.26 -22.22
CA THR A 41 -1.82 5.18 -23.30
C THR A 41 -2.89 6.18 -23.73
N THR A 42 -4.16 5.99 -23.37
CA THR A 42 -5.25 6.87 -23.85
C THR A 42 -6.36 7.13 -22.83
N GLY A 43 -6.47 6.30 -21.79
CA GLY A 43 -7.45 6.44 -20.72
C GLY A 43 -6.77 6.71 -19.38
N HIS A 44 -6.78 5.73 -18.49
CA HIS A 44 -6.23 5.85 -17.14
C HIS A 44 -5.09 4.86 -16.93
N GLY A 45 -4.15 5.20 -16.06
CA GLY A 45 -3.16 4.26 -15.58
C GLY A 45 -3.77 3.28 -14.58
N GLY A 46 -3.17 2.11 -14.45
CA GLY A 46 -3.67 1.02 -13.65
C GLY A 46 -3.42 1.18 -12.15
N ASP A 47 -4.25 0.58 -11.30
CA ASP A 47 -4.07 0.71 -9.85
C ASP A 47 -3.08 -0.29 -9.28
N ALA A 48 -2.17 0.10 -8.39
CA ALA A 48 -1.18 -0.78 -7.77
C ALA A 48 -1.76 -1.77 -6.74
N GLY A 49 -3.06 -1.76 -6.46
CA GLY A 49 -3.66 -2.63 -5.44
C GLY A 49 -3.28 -2.28 -3.99
N GLU A 50 -3.39 -3.27 -3.10
CA GLU A 50 -3.16 -3.16 -1.64
C GLU A 50 -2.10 -4.16 -1.16
N PHE A 51 -1.31 -3.76 -0.15
CA PHE A 51 -0.39 -4.64 0.57
C PHE A 51 -0.79 -4.78 2.05
N ASN A 52 -1.24 -5.95 2.47
CA ASN A 52 -1.77 -6.16 3.83
C ASN A 52 -1.15 -7.40 4.50
N LEU A 53 -0.47 -7.19 5.62
CA LEU A 53 0.07 -8.22 6.50
C LEU A 53 -0.62 -8.11 7.85
N ALA A 54 -1.45 -9.10 8.24
CA ALA A 54 -2.12 -9.06 9.52
C ALA A 54 -2.05 -10.40 10.27
N THR A 55 -1.60 -10.36 11.52
CA THR A 55 -1.65 -11.48 12.48
C THR A 55 -2.20 -11.03 13.83
N LEU A 56 -3.06 -11.85 14.42
CA LEU A 56 -3.63 -11.62 15.75
C LEU A 56 -2.81 -12.26 16.89
N ARG A 57 -1.92 -13.22 16.59
CA ARG A 57 -1.27 -14.09 17.59
C ARG A 57 0.25 -14.10 17.54
N GLY A 58 0.85 -13.05 17.01
CA GLY A 58 2.27 -12.77 17.21
C GLY A 58 2.82 -11.76 16.23
N ALA A 59 4.14 -11.74 16.09
CA ALA A 59 4.83 -10.63 15.45
C ALA A 59 4.52 -10.51 13.96
N ALA A 60 4.28 -9.29 13.48
CA ALA A 60 4.30 -8.98 12.06
C ALA A 60 5.54 -8.14 11.78
N SER A 61 6.42 -8.61 10.89
CA SER A 61 7.66 -7.93 10.56
C SER A 61 7.87 -7.82 9.06
N LEU A 62 8.23 -6.61 8.62
CA LEU A 62 8.60 -6.30 7.25
C LEU A 62 9.99 -5.65 7.27
N ALA A 63 10.98 -6.33 6.67
CA ALA A 63 12.38 -5.93 6.76
C ALA A 63 13.11 -5.72 5.42
N GLY A 64 12.41 -5.89 4.29
CA GLY A 64 12.96 -5.67 2.95
C GLY A 64 12.54 -4.35 2.31
N SER A 65 11.94 -4.39 1.12
CA SER A 65 11.38 -3.22 0.44
C SER A 65 10.02 -3.53 -0.15
N VAL A 66 9.12 -2.56 -0.12
CA VAL A 66 7.84 -2.61 -0.83
C VAL A 66 7.75 -1.38 -1.72
N THR A 67 7.55 -1.61 -3.00
CA THR A 67 7.25 -0.56 -3.96
C THR A 67 5.88 -0.86 -4.55
N ALA A 68 4.98 0.11 -4.47
CA ALA A 68 3.65 0.02 -5.06
C ALA A 68 3.41 1.31 -5.85
N ASN A 69 3.30 1.18 -7.17
CA ASN A 69 3.19 2.31 -8.08
C ASN A 69 1.93 2.20 -8.91
N GLY A 70 1.08 3.22 -8.82
CA GLY A 70 0.00 3.41 -9.78
C GLY A 70 0.58 3.63 -11.17
N GLY A 71 -0.08 3.07 -12.17
CA GLY A 71 0.30 3.17 -13.57
C GLY A 71 0.21 4.59 -14.08
N ALA A 72 1.09 4.95 -15.00
CA ALA A 72 1.06 6.25 -15.65
C ALA A 72 -0.04 6.33 -16.73
N SER A 73 -0.46 7.54 -17.07
CA SER A 73 -1.31 7.79 -18.25
C SER A 73 -0.84 8.99 -19.08
N THR A 74 -0.77 8.85 -20.40
CA THR A 74 -0.36 9.97 -21.25
C THR A 74 -1.44 11.04 -21.43
N SER A 75 -2.73 10.73 -21.22
CA SER A 75 -3.83 11.66 -21.54
C SER A 75 -5.05 11.65 -20.60
N GLY A 76 -5.11 10.75 -19.61
CA GLY A 76 -6.15 10.76 -18.58
C GLY A 76 -5.54 10.66 -17.18
N THR A 77 -6.21 10.05 -16.20
CA THR A 77 -5.74 10.00 -14.81
C THR A 77 -4.67 8.93 -14.57
N GLY A 78 -3.71 9.18 -13.68
CA GLY A 78 -2.78 8.13 -13.20
C GLY A 78 -3.47 7.17 -12.22
N GLY A 79 -2.98 5.94 -12.13
CA GLY A 79 -3.56 4.92 -11.26
C GLY A 79 -3.24 5.12 -9.78
N GLY A 80 -3.97 4.45 -8.90
CA GLY A 80 -3.91 4.63 -7.46
C GLY A 80 -3.14 3.56 -6.70
N PHE A 81 -2.71 3.89 -5.49
CA PHE A 81 -2.34 2.92 -4.47
C PHE A 81 -3.41 2.91 -3.38
N TYR A 82 -3.95 1.74 -3.06
CA TYR A 82 -5.14 1.57 -2.23
C TYR A 82 -4.86 1.34 -0.74
N GLY A 83 -3.62 1.61 -0.33
CA GLY A 83 -3.19 1.58 1.06
C GLY A 83 -2.40 0.32 1.40
N SER A 84 -1.81 0.33 2.59
CA SER A 84 -1.20 -0.88 3.17
C SER A 84 -1.40 -0.94 4.66
N VAL A 85 -1.47 -2.16 5.19
CA VAL A 85 -1.65 -2.39 6.63
C VAL A 85 -0.69 -3.47 7.12
N LEU A 86 0.09 -3.16 8.15
CA LEU A 86 0.89 -4.11 8.91
C LEU A 86 0.31 -4.23 10.33
N MET A 87 -0.23 -5.39 10.68
CA MET A 87 -0.85 -5.68 11.98
C MET A 87 -0.20 -6.89 12.66
N GLY A 88 0.26 -6.73 13.90
CA GLY A 88 0.84 -7.83 14.67
C GLY A 88 1.12 -7.48 16.12
N THR A 89 1.66 -8.43 16.88
CA THR A 89 2.01 -8.25 18.30
C THR A 89 3.40 -8.82 18.60
N PRO A 90 4.48 -8.03 18.49
CA PRO A 90 4.53 -6.63 18.03
C PRO A 90 4.40 -6.47 16.50
N ALA A 91 4.19 -5.25 16.02
CA ALA A 91 4.31 -4.89 14.61
C ALA A 91 5.61 -4.12 14.37
N THR A 92 6.40 -4.56 13.40
CA THR A 92 7.72 -3.97 13.12
C THR A 92 7.92 -3.75 11.62
N LEU A 93 8.09 -2.49 11.25
CA LEU A 93 8.45 -2.05 9.91
C LEU A 93 9.89 -1.53 9.92
N SER A 94 10.83 -2.35 9.46
CA SER A 94 12.22 -1.94 9.24
C SER A 94 12.57 -1.77 7.76
N ALA A 95 11.59 -2.00 6.88
CA ALA A 95 11.71 -1.91 5.43
C ALA A 95 11.59 -0.48 4.88
N SER A 96 12.04 -0.29 3.64
CA SER A 96 11.69 0.88 2.84
C SER A 96 10.35 0.64 2.12
N VAL A 97 9.35 1.46 2.39
CA VAL A 97 8.04 1.42 1.71
C VAL A 97 7.88 2.65 0.84
N THR A 98 7.65 2.43 -0.44
CA THR A 98 7.31 3.49 -1.41
C THR A 98 5.95 3.17 -1.99
N ALA A 99 4.99 4.05 -1.73
CA ALA A 99 3.66 4.02 -2.30
C ALA A 99 3.48 5.27 -3.15
N SER A 100 3.18 5.11 -4.43
CA SER A 100 2.99 6.23 -5.32
C SER A 100 1.75 6.08 -6.19
N GLY A 101 1.06 7.20 -6.42
CA GLY A 101 0.07 7.29 -7.46
C GLY A 101 0.72 7.56 -8.81
N GLY A 102 0.07 7.14 -9.89
CA GLY A 102 0.59 7.24 -11.24
C GLY A 102 0.65 8.65 -11.77
N SER A 103 1.69 8.94 -12.57
CA SER A 103 1.81 10.24 -13.24
C SER A 103 0.90 10.34 -14.47
N SER A 104 0.45 11.55 -14.83
CA SER A 104 -0.33 11.69 -16.05
C SER A 104 -0.29 13.04 -16.76
N GLY A 105 -0.81 13.08 -18.00
CA GLY A 105 -1.01 14.30 -18.79
C GLY A 105 -2.17 15.20 -18.33
N ALA A 106 -3.11 14.64 -17.56
CA ALA A 106 -4.25 15.35 -16.98
C ALA A 106 -4.07 15.44 -15.45
N ASP A 107 -4.66 14.52 -14.68
CA ASP A 107 -4.61 14.49 -13.21
C ASP A 107 -3.77 13.32 -12.69
N GLY A 108 -2.95 13.56 -11.67
CA GLY A 108 -2.14 12.50 -11.05
C GLY A 108 -2.97 11.53 -10.21
N GLY A 109 -2.53 10.28 -10.13
CA GLY A 109 -3.18 9.24 -9.31
C GLY A 109 -2.93 9.41 -7.82
N SER A 110 -3.82 8.89 -6.98
CA SER A 110 -3.71 9.02 -5.53
C SER A 110 -2.92 7.87 -4.89
N ALA A 111 -2.27 8.12 -3.76
CA ALA A 111 -1.74 7.07 -2.90
C ALA A 111 -2.39 7.16 -1.53
N ASP A 112 -3.05 6.10 -1.08
CA ASP A 112 -3.66 5.99 0.24
C ASP A 112 -2.62 5.69 1.34
N ASP A 113 -3.09 5.66 2.59
CA ASP A 113 -2.25 5.57 3.78
C ASP A 113 -1.49 4.24 3.92
N VAL A 114 -0.33 4.32 4.58
CA VAL A 114 0.42 3.16 5.09
C VAL A 114 0.18 3.09 6.59
N VAL A 115 -0.41 2.00 7.07
CA VAL A 115 -0.77 1.83 8.49
C VAL A 115 0.08 0.73 9.12
N VAL A 116 0.74 1.04 10.23
CA VAL A 116 1.43 0.06 11.08
C VAL A 116 0.77 0.06 12.44
N THR A 117 0.20 -1.07 12.84
CA THR A 117 -0.59 -1.15 14.07
C THR A 117 -0.32 -2.44 14.84
N SER A 118 -0.45 -2.39 16.16
CA SER A 118 -0.18 -3.54 17.03
C SER A 118 -1.25 -3.72 18.10
N PHE A 119 -1.68 -4.98 18.30
CA PHE A 119 -2.72 -5.36 19.26
C PHE A 119 -2.17 -5.54 20.67
N GLY A 120 -1.94 -4.45 21.40
CA GLY A 120 -1.47 -4.52 22.79
C GLY A 120 0.04 -4.77 22.96
N GLY A 121 0.81 -4.65 21.87
CA GLY A 121 2.28 -4.52 21.88
C GLY A 121 2.74 -3.22 21.24
N SER A 122 4.06 -3.01 21.13
CA SER A 122 4.62 -1.85 20.42
C SER A 122 4.52 -1.98 18.90
N SER A 123 4.20 -0.88 18.23
CA SER A 123 4.45 -0.68 16.80
C SER A 123 5.79 0.02 16.62
N THR A 124 6.64 -0.43 15.72
CA THR A 124 7.96 0.18 15.52
C THR A 124 8.23 0.38 14.05
N VAL A 125 8.61 1.60 13.68
CA VAL A 125 9.06 1.95 12.33
C VAL A 125 10.49 2.45 12.43
N THR A 126 11.42 1.71 11.84
CA THR A 126 12.85 2.12 11.72
C THR A 126 13.30 2.29 10.28
N GLY A 127 12.50 1.84 9.31
CA GLY A 127 12.73 2.07 7.90
C GLY A 127 12.17 3.42 7.41
N THR A 128 12.23 3.63 6.10
CA THR A 128 11.70 4.84 5.45
C THR A 128 10.35 4.55 4.81
N VAL A 129 9.35 5.40 5.05
CA VAL A 129 8.06 5.33 4.35
C VAL A 129 7.88 6.59 3.53
N THR A 130 7.61 6.42 2.24
CA THR A 130 7.34 7.49 1.30
C THR A 130 5.99 7.21 0.66
N VAL A 131 5.04 8.12 0.87
CA VAL A 131 3.73 8.11 0.23
C VAL A 131 3.64 9.37 -0.63
N THR A 132 3.34 9.23 -1.91
CA THR A 132 3.37 10.37 -2.84
C THR A 132 2.25 10.25 -3.86
N GLY A 133 1.47 11.32 -4.03
CA GLY A 133 0.51 11.39 -5.12
C GLY A 133 1.22 11.55 -6.46
N GLY A 134 0.59 11.06 -7.53
CA GLY A 134 1.08 11.21 -8.89
C GLY A 134 1.10 12.67 -9.34
N ALA A 135 2.02 13.00 -10.25
CA ALA A 135 2.08 14.32 -10.87
C ALA A 135 1.03 14.41 -12.00
N GLY A 136 0.25 15.51 -12.01
CA GLY A 136 -0.62 15.87 -13.14
C GLY A 136 0.12 16.72 -14.17
N GLY A 137 -0.42 16.78 -15.39
CA GLY A 137 0.23 17.42 -16.54
C GLY A 137 -0.25 18.85 -16.77
N THR A 138 -1.39 18.99 -17.45
CA THR A 138 -1.87 20.28 -18.00
C THR A 138 -3.06 20.88 -17.26
N THR A 139 -3.85 20.07 -16.55
CA THR A 139 -4.80 20.49 -15.51
C THR A 139 -4.16 20.16 -14.16
N PRO A 140 -3.78 21.13 -13.31
CA PRO A 140 -2.72 20.93 -12.33
C PRO A 140 -3.26 20.31 -11.02
N GLN A 141 -3.88 19.14 -11.11
CA GLN A 141 -4.26 18.38 -9.93
C GLN A 141 -3.29 17.21 -9.81
N ASN A 142 -2.27 17.42 -8.98
CA ASN A 142 -1.50 16.30 -8.45
C ASN A 142 -2.46 15.41 -7.65
N GLY A 143 -2.22 14.10 -7.71
CA GLY A 143 -2.97 13.17 -6.89
C GLY A 143 -2.71 13.39 -5.40
N SER A 144 -3.60 12.89 -4.56
CA SER A 144 -3.45 13.00 -3.12
C SER A 144 -2.37 12.05 -2.61
N ALA A 145 -1.57 12.50 -1.66
CA ALA A 145 -0.69 11.64 -0.88
C ALA A 145 -1.35 11.36 0.48
N GLY A 146 -1.45 10.10 0.84
CA GLY A 146 -1.77 9.63 2.17
C GLY A 146 -0.61 9.85 3.14
N ALA A 147 -0.76 9.32 4.34
CA ALA A 147 0.18 9.42 5.43
C ALA A 147 0.63 8.05 5.92
N LEU A 148 1.80 8.03 6.59
CA LEU A 148 2.15 6.94 7.48
C LEU A 148 1.37 7.13 8.80
N ARG A 149 0.57 6.13 9.16
CA ARG A 149 -0.08 6.04 10.49
C ARG A 149 0.58 4.93 11.30
N VAL A 150 0.99 5.25 12.52
CA VAL A 150 1.59 4.29 13.45
C VAL A 150 0.77 4.27 14.73
N ASP A 151 -0.01 3.21 14.91
CA ASP A 151 -0.95 3.08 16.02
C ASP A 151 -0.51 2.02 17.02
N PHE A 152 -0.91 2.20 18.27
CA PHE A 152 -0.61 1.30 19.38
C PHE A 152 -1.91 0.93 20.10
N GLY A 153 -2.12 -0.36 20.36
CA GLY A 153 -3.18 -0.81 21.27
C GLY A 153 -4.60 -0.72 20.70
N SER A 154 -4.78 -0.64 19.38
CA SER A 154 -6.11 -0.71 18.79
C SER A 154 -6.63 -2.15 18.87
N THR A 155 -7.85 -2.34 19.37
CA THR A 155 -8.60 -3.58 19.20
C THR A 155 -9.17 -3.59 17.79
N CYS A 156 -8.82 -4.60 16.98
CA CYS A 156 -9.41 -4.97 15.68
C CYS A 156 -10.43 -3.96 15.13
N ILE A 157 -9.99 -2.97 14.34
CA ILE A 157 -10.92 -2.21 13.50
C ILE A 157 -10.95 -2.93 12.16
N GLY A 158 -12.06 -3.63 11.90
CA GLY A 158 -12.28 -4.26 10.61
C GLY A 158 -12.08 -3.23 9.51
N SER A 159 -11.22 -3.55 8.55
CA SER A 159 -11.13 -2.83 7.28
C SER A 159 -12.37 -3.22 6.46
N ASP A 160 -13.53 -2.69 6.83
CA ASP A 160 -14.70 -2.73 5.95
C ASP A 160 -14.42 -1.74 4.82
N ARG A 161 -14.04 -2.29 3.65
CA ARG A 161 -14.26 -1.64 2.37
C ARG A 161 -15.73 -1.81 1.97
#